data_AF-A0A7L4G2Q4-F1
#
_entry.id   AF-A0A7L4G2Q4-F1
#
_cell.length_a   1.000
_cell.length_b   1.000
_cell.length_c   1.000
_cell.angle_alpha   90.00
_cell.angle_beta   90.00
_cell.angle_gamma   90.00
#
_symmetry.space_group_name_H-M   'P 1'
#
loop_
_entity.id
_entity.type
_entity.pdbx_description
1 polymer ?
#
loop_
_entity_poly.entity_id
_entity_poly.type
_entity_poly.pdbx_seq_one_letter_code
_entity_poly.pdbx_strand_id
1 'polypeptide(L)' 'RCEEEDVEMTEDAFSVLARIGLETSLRYAMQLITAASLVARRRKGGEVQVEDIKRVYSLFLDESRSTQYMRDYQEA' A
#
# COMPACT_ATOMS: atom_id res chain seq x y z
N ARG A 1 -3.80 -7.80 12.03
CA ARG A 1 -3.12 -6.49 11.83
C ARG A 1 -4.09 -5.32 11.62
N CYS A 2 -5.00 -5.33 10.64
CA CYS A 2 -5.97 -4.23 10.50
C CYS A 2 -6.81 -4.01 11.77
N GLU A 3 -7.30 -5.09 12.39
CA GLU A 3 -8.00 -5.05 13.69
C GLU A 3 -7.11 -4.50 14.82
N GLU A 4 -5.82 -4.87 14.85
CA GLU A 4 -4.86 -4.37 15.85
C GLU A 4 -4.58 -2.87 15.71
N GLU A 5 -4.62 -2.35 14.48
CA GLU A 5 -4.38 -0.94 14.17
C GLU A 5 -5.67 -0.10 14.12
N ASP A 6 -6.83 -0.69 14.43
CA ASP A 6 -8.15 -0.05 14.36
C ASP A 6 -8.40 0.59 12.98
N VAL A 7 -8.14 -0.20 11.93
CA VAL A 7 -8.30 0.20 10.52
C VAL A 7 -9.41 -0.61 9.87
N GLU A 8 -10.52 0.05 9.54
CA GLU A 8 -11.57 -0.50 8.70
C GLU A 8 -11.16 -0.45 7.22
N MET A 9 -11.46 -1.51 6.46
CA MET A 9 -11.06 -1.66 5.07
C MET A 9 -12.14 -2.42 4.28
N THR A 10 -12.43 -1.94 3.08
CA THR A 10 -13.34 -2.64 2.15
C THR A 10 -12.77 -3.98 1.70
N GLU A 11 -13.64 -4.96 1.39
CA GLU A 11 -13.21 -6.29 0.90
C GLU A 11 -12.38 -6.19 -0.39
N ASP A 12 -12.72 -5.25 -1.27
CA ASP A 12 -11.97 -4.99 -2.50
C ASP A 12 -10.55 -4.47 -2.20
N ALA A 13 -10.41 -3.55 -1.25
CA ALA A 13 -9.10 -3.06 -0.83
C ALA A 13 -8.27 -4.17 -0.19
N PHE A 14 -8.89 -5.04 0.60
CA PHE A 14 -8.24 -6.20 1.19
C PHE A 14 -7.73 -7.17 0.12
N SER A 15 -8.55 -7.45 -0.90
CA SER A 15 -8.18 -8.32 -2.04
C SER A 15 -6.99 -7.76 -2.81
N VAL A 16 -6.97 -6.45 -3.08
CA VAL A 16 -5.84 -5.79 -3.74
C VAL A 16 -4.59 -5.82 -2.88
N LEU A 17 -4.70 -5.54 -1.59
CA LEU A 17 -3.57 -5.54 -0.67
C LEU A 17 -2.97 -6.95 -0.51
N ALA A 18 -3.80 -7.98 -0.42
CA ALA A 18 -3.37 -9.38 -0.36
C ALA A 18 -2.57 -9.76 -1.61
N ARG A 19 -3.05 -9.34 -2.79
CA ARG A 19 -2.32 -9.53 -4.05
C ARG A 19 -0.96 -8.82 -4.04
N ILE A 20 -0.89 -7.57 -3.59
CA ILE A 20 0.38 -6.84 -3.43
C ILE A 20 1.32 -7.60 -2.49
N GLY A 21 0.81 -8.12 -1.38
CA GLY A 21 1.59 -8.91 -0.42
C GLY A 21 2.18 -10.19 -1.00
N LEU A 22 1.44 -10.86 -1.91
CA LEU A 22 1.92 -12.04 -2.65
C LEU A 22 2.96 -11.69 -3.72
N GLU A 23 2.77 -10.58 -4.43
CA GLU A 23 3.67 -10.14 -5.51
C GLU A 23 4.98 -9.50 -4.99
N THR A 24 4.98 -9.00 -3.75
CA THR A 24 6.13 -8.29 -3.16
C THR A 24 6.59 -8.94 -1.85
N SER A 25 6.11 -8.47 -0.70
CA SER A 25 6.35 -9.07 0.61
C SER A 25 5.23 -8.70 1.58
N LEU A 26 5.00 -9.58 2.57
CA LEU A 26 4.05 -9.31 3.65
C LEU A 26 4.43 -8.04 4.44
N ARG A 27 5.72 -7.78 4.61
CA ARG A 27 6.22 -6.57 5.29
C ARG A 27 5.79 -5.30 4.56
N TYR A 28 5.95 -5.26 3.25
CA TYR A 28 5.54 -4.10 2.44
C TYR A 28 4.02 -3.92 2.48
N ALA A 29 3.24 -5.00 2.36
CA ALA A 29 1.79 -4.92 2.53
C ALA A 29 1.37 -4.36 3.91
N MET A 30 2.02 -4.78 5.00
CA MET A 30 1.76 -4.25 6.33
C MET A 30 2.07 -2.74 6.44
N GLN A 31 3.15 -2.28 5.83
CA GLN A 31 3.49 -0.85 5.79
C GLN A 31 2.43 -0.04 5.03
N LEU A 32 1.87 -0.60 3.96
CA LEU A 32 0.81 0.04 3.19
C LEU A 32 -0.51 0.16 3.97
N ILE A 33 -0.81 -0.71 4.94
CA ILE A 33 -2.01 -0.59 5.80
C ILE A 33 -1.99 0.75 6.53
N THR A 34 -0.89 1.04 7.23
CA THR A 34 -0.74 2.28 8.00
C THR A 34 -0.73 3.50 7.08
N ALA A 35 -0.07 3.43 5.92
CA ALA A 35 -0.07 4.55 4.98
C ALA A 35 -1.47 4.79 4.39
N ALA A 36 -2.20 3.73 4.01
CA ALA A 36 -3.51 3.83 3.41
C ALA A 36 -4.57 4.35 4.39
N SER A 37 -4.47 3.98 5.67
CA SER A 37 -5.35 4.53 6.71
C SER A 37 -5.16 6.05 6.88
N LEU A 38 -3.93 6.56 6.77
CA LEU A 38 -3.67 8.01 6.78
C LEU A 38 -4.25 8.71 5.55
N VAL A 39 -4.20 8.08 4.37
CA VAL A 39 -4.81 8.62 3.14
C VAL A 39 -6.33 8.64 3.25
N ALA A 40 -6.95 7.55 3.73
CA ALA A 40 -8.39 7.47 3.96
C ALA A 40 -8.86 8.55 4.97
N ARG A 41 -8.13 8.71 6.08
CA ARG A 41 -8.38 9.78 7.07
C ARG A 41 -8.26 11.18 6.46
N ARG A 42 -7.26 11.42 5.61
CA ARG A 42 -7.09 12.69 4.88
C ARG A 42 -8.25 12.97 3.92
N ARG A 43 -8.79 11.93 3.28
CA ARG A 43 -10.01 11.95 2.46
C ARG A 43 -11.29 12.16 3.28
N LYS A 44 -11.21 12.10 4.62
CA LYS A 44 -12.36 12.05 5.54
C LYS A 44 -13.25 10.81 5.33
N GLY A 45 -12.67 9.71 4.86
CA GLY A 45 -13.33 8.40 4.76
C GLY A 45 -13.21 7.63 6.07
N GLY A 46 -14.26 6.87 6.43
CA GLY A 46 -14.27 6.00 7.60
C GLY A 46 -13.49 4.69 7.40
N GLU A 47 -13.43 4.20 6.16
CA GLU A 47 -12.80 2.94 5.77
C GLU A 47 -11.78 3.16 4.65
N VAL A 48 -10.79 2.27 4.57
CA VAL A 48 -9.81 2.23 3.48
C VAL A 48 -10.41 1.62 2.22
N GLN A 49 -10.29 2.36 1.11
CA GLN A 49 -10.77 1.96 -0.21
C GLN A 49 -9.61 1.64 -1.16
N VAL A 50 -9.92 0.99 -2.27
CA VAL A 50 -8.92 0.60 -3.29
C VAL A 50 -8.13 1.82 -3.80
N GLU A 51 -8.76 2.98 -3.89
CA GLU A 51 -8.09 4.22 -4.29
C GLU A 51 -6.99 4.65 -3.32
N ASP A 52 -7.18 4.46 -2.01
CA ASP A 52 -6.19 4.79 -1.00
C ASP A 52 -4.98 3.86 -1.14
N ILE A 53 -5.22 2.56 -1.34
CA ILE A 53 -4.18 1.55 -1.58
C ILE A 53 -3.37 1.87 -2.84
N LYS A 54 -4.05 2.16 -3.96
CA LYS A 54 -3.41 2.57 -5.21
C LYS A 54 -2.57 3.84 -5.02
N ARG A 55 -3.10 4.80 -4.26
CA ARG A 55 -2.38 6.05 -3.97
C ARG A 55 -1.10 5.76 -3.20
N VAL A 56 -1.14 4.98 -2.11
CA VAL A 56 0.07 4.70 -1.33
C VAL A 56 1.06 3.80 -2.07
N TYR A 57 0.57 2.87 -2.89
CA TYR A 57 1.42 2.03 -3.74
C TYR A 57 2.21 2.84 -4.78
N SER A 58 1.65 3.95 -5.26
CA SER A 58 2.35 4.89 -6.14
C SER A 58 3.37 5.79 -5.42
N LEU A 59 3.16 6.04 -4.13
CA LEU A 59 4.01 6.93 -3.32
C LEU A 59 5.21 6.19 -2.70
N PHE A 60 5.02 4.93 -2.31
CA PHE A 60 6.03 4.12 -1.63
C PHE A 60 6.38 2.91 -2.49
N LEU A 61 7.65 2.78 -2.86
CA LEU A 61 8.14 1.66 -3.66
C LEU A 61 8.48 0.48 -2.74
N ASP A 62 8.27 -0.74 -3.24
CA ASP A 62 8.89 -1.93 -2.64
C ASP A 62 10.33 -2.08 -3.15
N GLU A 63 11.07 -2.99 -2.52
CA GLU A 63 12.50 -3.24 -2.79
C GLU A 63 12.80 -3.51 -4.28
N SER A 64 11.95 -4.29 -4.96
CA SER A 64 12.19 -4.65 -6.36
C SER A 64 12.02 -3.43 -7.27
N ARG A 65 10.94 -2.66 -7.08
CA ARG A 65 10.69 -1.42 -7.83
C ARG A 65 11.71 -0.33 -7.51
N SER A 66 12.15 -0.20 -6.25
CA SER A 66 13.19 0.78 -5.90
C SER A 66 14.54 0.44 -6.52
N THR A 67 14.88 -0.85 -6.60
CA THR A 67 16.12 -1.30 -7.23
C THR A 67 16.08 -1.06 -8.74
N GLN A 68 14.95 -1.36 -9.39
CA GLN A 68 14.77 -1.10 -10.81
C GLN A 68 14.88 0.39 -11.12
N TYR A 69 14.20 1.25 -10.35
CA TYR A 69 14.28 2.69 -10.50
C TYR A 69 15.72 3.21 -10.44
N MET A 70 16.54 2.71 -9.52
CA MET A 70 17.95 3.09 -9.44
C MET A 70 18.78 2.65 -10.65
N ARG A 71 18.49 1.47 -11.23
CA ARG A 71 19.18 0.99 -12.44
C ARG A 71 18.81 1.84 -13.65
N ASP A 72 17.52 2.12 -13.84
CA ASP A 72 17.04 2.94 -14.96
C ASP A 72 17.66 4.34 -14.93
N TYR A 73 17.88 4.91 -13.74
CA TYR A 73 18.55 6.20 -13.56
C TYR A 73 20.07 6.15 -13.79
N GLN A 74 20.72 4.99 -13.63
CA GLN A 74 22.15 4.83 -13.89
C GLN A 74 22.47 4.64 -15.37
N GLU A 75 21.49 4.14 -16.14
CA GLU A 75 21.61 3.91 -17.58
C GLU A 75 21.24 5.15 -18.44
N ALA A 76 20.65 6.18 -17.82
CA ALA A 76 20.29 7.46 -18.42
C ALA A 76 21.42 8.50 -18.35
#